data_AF-I4AQT4-F1
#
_entry.id   AF-I4AQT4-F1
#
_cell.length_a   1.000
_cell.length_b   1.000
_cell.length_c   1.000
_cell.angle_alpha   90.00
_cell.angle_beta   90.00
_cell.angle_gamma   90.00
#
_symmetry.space_group_name_H-M   'P 1'
#
loop_
_entity.id
_entity.type
_entity.pdbx_description
1 polymer ?
#
loop_
_entity_poly.entity_id
_entity_poly.type
_entity_poly.pdbx_seq_one_letter_code
_entity_poly.pdbx_strand_id
1 'polypeptide(L)'
;MKKNTLFILVILLTSCNPFGKNDVMNYETELNELVMKLEEYPQGQYDRGDINKFMIADVSYLYIDLIIKNIDKGSGRYFGFVEKNDSLIIFINKSENMFDTEERIIYDFAKEPRNFGNNKIIGAAYEITQVDERWYYSEEGFD
;
A
#
# COMPACT_ATOMS: atom_id res chain seq x y z
N MET A 1 -9.68 48.48 -5.57
CA MET A 1 -10.05 47.31 -4.72
C MET A 1 -10.42 46.14 -5.62
N LYS A 2 -9.47 45.30 -6.04
CA LYS A 2 -9.70 44.01 -6.73
C LYS A 2 -8.43 43.15 -6.62
N LYS A 3 -8.16 42.65 -5.42
CA LYS A 3 -7.20 41.58 -5.16
C LYS A 3 -7.76 40.88 -3.94
N ASN A 4 -8.41 39.73 -4.11
CA ASN A 4 -8.73 38.77 -3.04
C ASN A 4 -9.49 37.52 -3.53
N THR A 5 -9.78 37.37 -4.83
CA THR A 5 -10.51 36.21 -5.36
C THR A 5 -9.66 35.00 -5.73
N LEU A 6 -8.35 34.97 -5.41
CA LEU A 6 -7.48 33.84 -5.79
C LEU A 6 -7.21 32.83 -4.64
N PHE A 7 -7.68 33.08 -3.41
CA PHE A 7 -7.33 32.22 -2.27
C PHE A 7 -8.31 31.07 -2.02
N ILE A 8 -9.50 31.07 -2.63
CA ILE A 8 -10.54 30.08 -2.35
C ILE A 8 -10.44 28.85 -3.28
N LEU A 9 -9.74 28.96 -4.42
CA LEU A 9 -9.60 27.85 -5.38
C LEU A 9 -8.53 26.81 -4.97
N VAL A 10 -7.67 27.12 -4.00
CA VAL A 10 -6.62 26.20 -3.52
C VAL A 10 -7.19 25.12 -2.60
N ILE A 11 -8.29 25.39 -1.90
CA ILE A 11 -8.88 24.46 -0.91
C ILE A 11 -9.77 23.40 -1.59
N LEU A 12 -10.28 23.66 -2.79
CA LEU A 12 -11.07 22.69 -3.57
C LEU A 12 -10.21 21.69 -4.36
N LEU A 13 -8.89 21.87 -4.39
CA LEU A 13 -7.94 20.94 -5.02
C LEU A 13 -7.28 19.98 -4.02
N THR A 14 -7.56 20.11 -2.73
CA THR A 14 -7.03 19.20 -1.69
C THR A 14 -7.98 18.04 -1.36
N SER A 15 -9.02 17.80 -2.17
CA SER A 15 -9.88 16.61 -2.05
C SER A 15 -9.58 15.58 -3.15
N CYS A 16 -8.31 15.33 -3.43
CA CYS A 16 -7.85 13.96 -3.57
C CYS A 16 -7.51 13.56 -2.14
N ASN A 17 -8.27 12.68 -1.50
CA ASN A 17 -7.82 12.07 -0.24
C ASN A 17 -6.79 11.02 -0.67
N PRO A 18 -5.48 11.28 -0.61
CA PRO A 18 -4.50 10.22 -0.84
C PRO A 18 -4.63 9.29 0.36
N PHE A 19 -4.59 7.99 0.15
CA PHE A 19 -4.63 7.08 1.27
C PHE A 19 -3.30 7.24 2.02
N GLY A 20 -3.33 7.96 3.14
CA GLY A 20 -2.16 8.32 3.89
C GLY A 20 -1.80 7.28 4.94
N LYS A 21 -0.62 7.43 5.55
CA LYS A 21 -0.19 6.63 6.70
C LYS A 21 -1.28 6.47 7.79
N ASN A 22 -1.99 7.56 8.10
CA ASN A 22 -3.00 7.58 9.16
C ASN A 22 -4.26 6.80 8.79
N ASP A 23 -4.48 6.54 7.50
CA ASP A 23 -5.65 5.83 7.00
C ASP A 23 -5.51 4.31 7.14
N VAL A 24 -4.29 3.78 7.21
CA VAL A 24 -4.07 2.33 7.39
C VAL A 24 -4.84 1.79 8.59
N MET A 25 -4.78 2.48 9.73
CA MET A 25 -5.52 2.05 10.93
C MET A 25 -7.01 2.45 10.90
N ASN A 26 -7.39 3.44 10.08
CA ASN A 26 -8.81 3.76 9.87
C ASN A 26 -9.54 2.65 9.10
N TYR A 27 -8.81 1.90 8.27
CA TYR A 27 -9.30 0.79 7.46
C TYR A 27 -8.87 -0.58 8.00
N GLU A 28 -8.45 -0.66 9.26
CA GLU A 28 -7.89 -1.89 9.84
C GLU A 28 -8.84 -3.09 9.70
N THR A 29 -10.15 -2.89 9.86
CA THR A 29 -11.14 -3.98 9.76
C THR A 29 -11.20 -4.53 8.34
N GLU A 30 -11.36 -3.65 7.36
CA GLU A 30 -11.42 -4.00 5.94
C GLU A 30 -10.10 -4.64 5.46
N LEU A 31 -8.98 -4.12 5.93
CA LEU A 31 -7.66 -4.65 5.63
C LEU A 31 -7.47 -6.06 6.22
N ASN A 32 -7.86 -6.29 7.46
CA ASN A 32 -7.81 -7.62 8.08
C ASN A 32 -8.73 -8.62 7.37
N GLU A 33 -9.94 -8.20 6.97
CA GLU A 33 -10.82 -9.04 6.15
C GLU A 33 -10.19 -9.42 4.81
N LEU A 34 -9.55 -8.45 4.14
CA LEU A 34 -8.82 -8.70 2.90
C LEU A 34 -7.68 -9.71 3.11
N VAL A 35 -6.88 -9.57 4.19
CA VAL A 35 -5.84 -10.54 4.55
C VAL A 35 -6.42 -11.94 4.70
N MET A 36 -7.50 -12.09 5.48
CA MET A 36 -8.14 -13.38 5.71
C MET A 36 -8.61 -14.02 4.39
N LYS A 37 -9.24 -13.23 3.51
CA LYS A 37 -9.70 -13.72 2.22
C LYS A 37 -8.52 -14.14 1.32
N LEU A 38 -7.36 -13.47 1.43
CA LEU A 38 -6.15 -13.77 0.65
C LEU A 38 -5.33 -14.93 1.21
N GLU A 39 -5.60 -15.41 2.41
CA GLU A 39 -4.87 -16.52 3.04
C GLU A 39 -4.88 -17.77 2.15
N GLU A 40 -6.03 -18.08 1.54
CA GLU A 40 -6.24 -19.24 0.67
C GLU A 40 -5.64 -19.09 -0.74
N TYR A 41 -5.27 -17.88 -1.14
CA TYR A 41 -4.70 -17.64 -2.47
C TYR A 41 -3.23 -18.09 -2.53
N PRO A 42 -2.75 -18.63 -3.66
CA PRO A 42 -1.34 -18.94 -3.81
C PRO A 42 -0.47 -17.68 -3.73
N GLN A 43 0.86 -17.84 -3.68
CA GLN A 43 1.74 -16.70 -3.93
C GLN A 43 1.51 -16.15 -5.35
N GLY A 44 1.61 -14.83 -5.52
CA GLY A 44 1.36 -14.22 -6.82
C GLY A 44 1.07 -12.73 -6.78
N GLN A 45 0.84 -12.20 -7.98
CA GLN A 45 0.40 -10.84 -8.22
C GLN A 45 -1.07 -10.89 -8.65
N TYR A 46 -1.89 -10.05 -8.04
CA TYR A 46 -3.33 -9.99 -8.24
C TYR A 46 -3.73 -8.54 -8.53
N ASP A 47 -4.16 -8.27 -9.76
CA ASP A 47 -4.77 -6.99 -10.11
C ASP A 47 -6.29 -7.01 -9.88
N ARG A 48 -6.97 -5.88 -10.15
CA ARG A 48 -8.43 -5.76 -9.99
C ARG A 48 -9.21 -6.79 -10.82
N GLY A 49 -8.65 -7.29 -11.93
CA GLY A 49 -9.27 -8.31 -12.78
C GLY A 49 -9.07 -9.73 -12.27
N ASP A 50 -7.97 -10.01 -11.57
CA ASP A 50 -7.66 -11.32 -10.99
C ASP A 50 -8.39 -11.59 -9.66
N ILE A 51 -8.81 -10.54 -8.98
CA ILE A 51 -9.45 -10.62 -7.67
C ILE A 51 -10.95 -10.92 -7.82
N ASN A 52 -11.41 -12.02 -7.20
CA ASN A 52 -12.80 -12.49 -7.29
C ASN A 52 -13.82 -11.44 -6.78
N LYS A 53 -15.07 -11.55 -7.24
CA LYS A 53 -16.23 -10.72 -6.86
C LYS A 53 -16.43 -10.56 -5.34
N PHE A 54 -15.91 -11.46 -4.51
CA PHE A 54 -16.01 -11.39 -3.04
C PHE A 54 -15.03 -10.41 -2.38
N MET A 55 -13.96 -10.04 -3.08
CA MET A 55 -12.96 -9.06 -2.63
C MET A 55 -13.05 -7.74 -3.42
N ILE A 56 -13.80 -7.71 -4.52
CA ILE A 56 -13.95 -6.51 -5.36
C ILE A 56 -14.53 -5.32 -4.58
N ALA A 57 -15.34 -5.58 -3.55
CA ALA A 57 -15.88 -4.55 -2.68
C ALA A 57 -14.77 -3.90 -1.86
N ASP A 58 -13.92 -4.69 -1.21
CA ASP A 58 -12.80 -4.20 -0.40
C ASP A 58 -11.76 -3.50 -1.29
N VAL A 59 -11.41 -4.11 -2.43
CA VAL A 59 -10.48 -3.56 -3.42
C VAL A 59 -10.97 -2.24 -4.00
N SER A 60 -12.27 -2.12 -4.29
CA SER A 60 -12.83 -0.87 -4.81
C SER A 60 -12.96 0.20 -3.73
N TYR A 61 -13.32 -0.20 -2.50
CA TYR A 61 -13.48 0.72 -1.38
C TYR A 61 -12.15 1.31 -0.92
N LEU A 62 -11.11 0.48 -0.87
CA LEU A 62 -9.75 0.86 -0.50
C LEU A 62 -8.92 1.35 -1.69
N TYR A 63 -9.54 1.50 -2.87
CA TYR A 63 -8.88 1.92 -4.12
C TYR A 63 -7.63 1.10 -4.50
N ILE A 64 -7.58 -0.17 -4.11
CA ILE A 64 -6.42 -1.04 -4.34
C ILE A 64 -6.22 -1.25 -5.84
N ASP A 65 -5.03 -0.94 -6.33
CA ASP A 65 -4.62 -1.14 -7.71
C ASP A 65 -4.02 -2.53 -7.92
N LEU A 66 -3.24 -2.99 -6.94
CA LEU A 66 -2.51 -4.24 -7.04
C LEU A 66 -2.26 -4.86 -5.66
N ILE A 67 -2.31 -6.18 -5.58
CA ILE A 67 -1.87 -6.95 -4.42
C ILE A 67 -0.77 -7.93 -4.83
N ILE A 68 0.27 -8.02 -4.02
CA ILE A 68 1.35 -9.00 -4.17
C ILE A 68 1.43 -9.82 -2.91
N LYS A 69 1.30 -11.15 -3.06
CA LYS A 69 1.50 -12.11 -1.97
C LYS A 69 2.84 -12.80 -2.14
N ASN A 70 3.73 -12.56 -1.19
CA ASN A 70 5.07 -13.14 -1.11
C ASN A 70 5.13 -14.18 -0.01
N ILE A 71 5.55 -15.40 -0.34
CA ILE A 71 5.77 -16.51 0.59
C ILE A 71 7.15 -17.08 0.30
N ASP A 72 7.99 -17.30 1.33
CA ASP A 72 9.33 -17.93 1.28
C ASP A 72 10.42 -17.28 0.38
N LYS A 73 10.11 -16.87 -0.85
CA LYS A 73 11.01 -16.26 -1.83
C LYS A 73 10.31 -15.15 -2.62
N GLY A 74 11.11 -14.16 -3.00
CA GLY A 74 10.67 -12.96 -3.68
C GLY A 74 9.91 -13.10 -4.99
N SER A 75 8.94 -12.20 -5.15
CA SER A 75 8.42 -11.71 -6.42
C SER A 75 9.46 -10.86 -7.16
N GLY A 76 10.27 -11.48 -8.03
CA GLY A 76 11.40 -10.82 -8.72
C GLY A 76 11.13 -9.61 -9.64
N ARG A 77 10.03 -8.87 -9.49
CA ARG A 77 9.74 -7.58 -10.12
C ARG A 77 9.61 -6.39 -9.16
N TYR A 78 9.44 -6.61 -7.85
CA TYR A 78 9.30 -5.50 -6.88
C TYR A 78 10.50 -5.50 -5.94
N PHE A 79 11.57 -4.85 -6.39
CA PHE A 79 12.92 -4.95 -5.81
C PHE A 79 13.14 -4.12 -4.54
N GLY A 80 12.24 -3.21 -4.18
CA GLY A 80 12.45 -2.41 -2.98
C GLY A 80 12.24 -3.15 -1.64
N PHE A 81 11.74 -4.39 -1.65
CA PHE A 81 11.81 -5.24 -0.45
C PHE A 81 13.00 -6.18 -0.60
N VAL A 82 13.86 -6.31 0.42
CA VAL A 82 14.82 -7.42 0.44
C VAL A 82 14.03 -8.70 0.67
N GLU A 83 13.60 -9.28 -0.46
CA GLU A 83 12.61 -10.32 -0.61
C GLU A 83 13.06 -11.67 -0.01
N LYS A 84 12.62 -11.95 1.21
CA LYS A 84 12.57 -13.29 1.81
C LYS A 84 11.49 -13.42 2.90
N ASN A 85 10.36 -12.72 2.78
CA ASN A 85 9.41 -12.72 3.90
C ASN A 85 7.94 -12.75 3.47
N ASP A 86 7.23 -13.64 4.13
CA ASP A 86 5.79 -13.79 4.28
C ASP A 86 5.10 -12.42 4.45
N SER A 87 4.64 -11.82 3.34
CA SER A 87 4.02 -10.50 3.33
C SER A 87 3.00 -10.29 2.21
N LEU A 88 2.01 -9.42 2.49
CA LEU A 88 1.13 -8.85 1.47
C LEU A 88 1.57 -7.41 1.22
N ILE A 89 1.79 -7.06 -0.03
CA ILE A 89 2.03 -5.68 -0.47
C ILE A 89 0.79 -5.24 -1.23
N ILE A 90 0.12 -4.21 -0.72
CA ILE A 90 -1.14 -3.69 -1.23
C ILE A 90 -0.85 -2.28 -1.77
N PHE A 91 -0.94 -2.11 -3.08
CA PHE A 91 -0.76 -0.84 -3.77
C PHE A 91 -2.11 -0.14 -3.81
N ILE A 92 -2.19 1.03 -3.21
CA ILE A 92 -3.39 1.89 -3.22
C ILE A 92 -3.29 2.96 -4.29
N ASN A 93 -2.05 3.31 -4.62
CA ASN A 93 -1.72 4.09 -5.80
C ASN A 93 -0.48 3.47 -6.42
N LYS A 94 -0.65 2.68 -7.47
CA LYS A 94 0.46 2.16 -8.26
C LYS A 94 0.90 3.23 -9.24
N SER A 95 2.11 3.74 -9.05
CA SER A 95 2.67 4.74 -9.93
C SER A 95 2.86 4.17 -11.35
N GLU A 96 2.38 4.89 -12.37
CA GLU A 96 2.57 4.51 -13.78
C GLU A 96 3.74 5.23 -14.44
N ASN A 97 4.34 6.22 -13.77
CA ASN A 97 5.46 6.99 -14.28
C ASN A 97 6.36 7.56 -13.17
N MET A 98 7.57 7.96 -13.54
CA MET A 98 8.61 8.43 -12.60
C MET A 98 8.29 9.70 -11.81
N PHE A 99 7.20 10.40 -12.11
CA PHE A 99 6.80 11.64 -11.43
C PHE A 99 5.67 11.42 -10.42
N ASP A 100 5.04 10.24 -10.43
CA ASP A 100 3.96 9.90 -9.53
C ASP A 100 4.50 9.16 -8.30
N THR A 101 3.97 9.53 -7.13
CA THR A 101 4.25 8.84 -5.87
C THR A 101 3.49 7.52 -5.84
N GLU A 102 4.18 6.43 -5.52
CA GLU A 102 3.58 5.14 -5.25
C GLU A 102 3.25 5.00 -3.76
N GLU A 103 2.04 4.55 -3.45
CA GLU A 103 1.55 4.37 -2.07
C GLU A 103 1.24 2.90 -1.81
N ARG A 104 1.81 2.37 -0.72
CA ARG A 104 1.77 0.94 -0.39
C ARG A 104 1.44 0.72 1.09
N ILE A 105 0.56 -0.24 1.35
CA ILE A 105 0.40 -0.89 2.66
C ILE A 105 1.10 -2.24 2.63
N ILE A 106 1.76 -2.59 3.72
CA ILE A 106 2.41 -3.89 3.87
C ILE A 106 1.85 -4.57 5.10
N TYR A 107 1.42 -5.83 4.93
CA TYR A 107 1.08 -6.72 6.03
C TYR A 107 2.18 -7.77 6.23
N ASP A 108 2.70 -7.87 7.45
CA ASP A 108 3.68 -8.87 7.85
C ASP A 108 2.99 -10.11 8.46
N PHE A 109 2.91 -11.19 7.67
CA PHE A 109 2.42 -12.48 8.14
C PHE A 109 3.53 -13.49 8.45
N ALA A 110 4.77 -13.02 8.61
CA ALA A 110 5.85 -13.86 9.11
C ALA A 110 5.52 -14.38 10.52
N LYS A 111 6.14 -15.53 10.86
CA LYS A 111 5.97 -16.18 12.17
C LYS A 111 6.22 -15.22 13.33
N GLU A 112 7.24 -14.37 13.23
CA GLU A 112 7.57 -13.34 14.21
C GLU A 112 7.51 -11.96 13.52
N PRO A 113 6.79 -10.97 14.11
CA PRO A 113 6.71 -9.63 13.55
C PRO A 113 8.09 -8.96 13.50
N ARG A 114 8.40 -8.34 12.36
CA ARG A 114 9.73 -7.80 12.09
C ARG A 114 10.03 -6.46 12.77
N ASN A 115 9.00 -5.71 13.12
CA ASN A 115 9.09 -4.45 13.87
C ASN A 115 10.10 -3.45 13.28
N PHE A 116 9.88 -3.05 12.04
CA PHE A 116 10.77 -2.12 11.33
C PHE A 116 10.79 -0.69 11.88
N GLY A 117 9.80 -0.24 12.65
CA GLY A 117 9.72 1.16 13.07
C GLY A 117 9.69 2.11 11.86
N ASN A 118 10.48 3.19 11.92
CA ASN A 118 10.64 4.13 10.80
C ASN A 118 12.04 3.94 10.21
N ASN A 119 12.14 3.15 9.15
CA ASN A 119 13.43 2.76 8.58
C ASN A 119 13.45 2.93 7.06
N LYS A 120 14.56 3.49 6.57
CA LYS A 120 14.89 3.46 5.14
C LYS A 120 15.39 2.09 4.75
N ILE A 121 14.82 1.50 3.70
CA ILE A 121 15.23 0.18 3.24
C ILE A 121 16.46 0.30 2.34
N ILE A 122 17.52 -0.45 2.68
CA ILE A 122 18.77 -0.43 1.94
C ILE A 122 18.55 -1.01 0.54
N GLY A 123 18.90 -0.25 -0.49
CA GLY A 123 18.74 -0.65 -1.89
C GLY A 123 17.38 -0.34 -2.48
N ALA A 124 16.44 0.18 -1.67
CA ALA A 124 15.18 0.72 -2.14
C ALA A 124 15.22 2.24 -2.16
N ALA A 125 14.51 2.83 -3.11
CA ALA A 125 14.09 4.21 -3.02
C ALA A 125 12.78 4.26 -2.24
N TYR A 126 12.68 3.69 -1.03
CA TYR A 126 11.54 3.93 -0.14
C TYR A 126 11.85 3.86 1.36
N GLU A 127 11.11 4.63 2.15
CA GLU A 127 11.01 4.48 3.60
C GLU A 127 9.80 3.63 3.99
N ILE A 128 9.96 2.79 5.01
CA ILE A 128 8.85 2.08 5.65
C ILE A 128 8.59 2.72 7.01
N THR A 129 7.31 2.94 7.28
CA THR A 129 6.82 3.39 8.57
C THR A 129 5.88 2.35 9.15
N GLN A 130 6.25 1.78 10.29
CA GLN A 130 5.38 0.89 11.06
C GLN A 130 4.22 1.68 11.67
N VAL A 131 3.00 1.22 11.40
CA VAL A 131 1.77 1.81 11.96
C VAL A 131 1.17 0.94 13.07
N ASP A 132 1.41 -0.37 13.02
CA ASP A 132 1.07 -1.34 14.07
C ASP A 132 2.06 -2.52 14.05
N GLU A 133 1.92 -3.53 14.92
CA GLU A 133 2.81 -4.70 15.02
C GLU A 133 3.04 -5.39 13.66
N ARG A 134 1.98 -5.51 12.83
CA ARG A 134 2.04 -6.19 11.52
C ARG A 134 1.78 -5.30 10.33
N TRP A 135 1.33 -4.07 10.55
CA TRP A 135 0.96 -3.13 9.49
C TRP A 135 2.03 -2.07 9.30
N TYR A 136 2.39 -1.84 8.04
CA TYR A 136 3.36 -0.83 7.64
C TYR A 136 2.84 -0.03 6.46
N TYR A 137 3.35 1.19 6.33
CA TYR A 137 3.04 2.12 5.26
C TYR A 137 4.32 2.60 4.59
N SER A 138 4.25 2.83 3.28
CA SER A 138 5.36 3.36 2.48
C SER A 138 4.85 4.27 1.37
N GLU A 139 5.54 5.40 1.19
CA GLU A 139 5.40 6.34 0.08
C GLU A 139 6.78 6.49 -0.56
N GLU A 140 6.93 6.27 -1.87
CA GLU A 140 8.04 6.85 -2.64
C GLU A 140 7.77 6.76 -4.15
N GLY A 141 8.55 7.49 -4.96
CA GLY A 141 8.40 7.50 -6.44
C GLY A 141 8.78 6.17 -7.11
N PHE A 142 8.40 6.03 -8.38
CA PHE A 142 8.57 4.86 -9.26
C PHE A 142 9.90 4.09 -9.06
N ASP A 143 9.81 2.80 -8.68
CA ASP A 143 10.93 1.84 -8.55
C ASP A 143 11.38 1.30 -9.93
#